data_AF-A0AAE3GW21-F1
#
_entry.id   AF-A0AAE3GW21-F1
#
_cell.length_a   1.000
_cell.length_b   1.000
_cell.length_c   1.000
_cell.angle_alpha   90.00
_cell.angle_beta   90.00
_cell.angle_gamma   90.00
#
_symmetry.space_group_name_H-M   'P 1'
#
loop_
_entity.id
_entity.type
_entity.pdbx_description
1 polymer ?
#
loop_
_entity_poly.entity_id
_entity_poly.type
_entity_poly.pdbx_seq_one_letter_code
_entity_poly.pdbx_strand_id
1 'polypeptide(L)'
;MKLHSLYIENFRAIGKISLDLTDYLGRPRPITLIVGPNSSGKTSILDAIHLVVKVFENPGNPSLRDALQYNVQQLVRGRGNIAKIIFNYSIEKDEAGAINDVYSSLNLPQHFDLSKADQPPLNNPVEVVWTFPNFNPNSNSRYQYEYPQPNAVRVLGARGRASQAVNTNLQYQEIFNRIGGVCYLDQRRSVRLSNTVRLSKNINSEENEENIIHSDILYWLN
;
A
#
# COMPACT_ATOMS: atom_id res chain seq x y z
N MET A 1 -1.56 -7.09 6.30
CA MET A 1 -2.52 -7.04 5.18
C MET A 1 -2.28 -8.23 4.26
N LYS A 2 -3.35 -8.90 3.81
CA LYS A 2 -3.30 -10.05 2.90
C LYS A 2 -4.13 -9.77 1.66
N LEU A 3 -3.53 -9.90 0.48
CA LEU A 3 -4.20 -9.67 -0.80
C LEU A 3 -4.82 -10.97 -1.32
N HIS A 4 -6.11 -10.95 -1.62
CA HIS A 4 -6.87 -12.10 -2.12
C HIS A 4 -6.96 -12.07 -3.64
N SER A 5 -7.31 -10.92 -4.21
CA SER A 5 -7.39 -10.76 -5.66
C SER A 5 -7.05 -9.34 -6.08
N LEU A 6 -6.69 -9.22 -7.36
CA LEU A 6 -6.30 -7.97 -7.98
C LEU A 6 -6.89 -7.92 -9.39
N TYR A 7 -7.67 -6.88 -9.68
CA TYR A 7 -8.10 -6.57 -11.04
C TYR A 7 -7.47 -5.26 -11.48
N ILE A 8 -6.89 -5.25 -12.68
CA ILE A 8 -6.28 -4.06 -13.27
C ILE A 8 -6.82 -3.88 -14.69
N GLU A 9 -7.23 -2.66 -15.01
CA GLU A 9 -7.72 -2.26 -16.31
C GLU A 9 -7.13 -0.90 -16.71
N ASN A 10 -6.72 -0.80 -17.97
CA ASN A 10 -6.12 0.38 -18.61
C ASN A 10 -5.00 1.05 -17.79
N PHE A 11 -4.16 0.27 -17.13
CA PHE A 11 -3.07 0.77 -16.28
C PHE A 11 -1.71 0.42 -16.85
N ARG A 12 -0.87 1.43 -17.15
CA ARG A 12 0.47 1.27 -17.73
C ARG A 12 0.49 0.29 -18.93
N ALA A 13 1.23 -0.82 -18.80
CA ALA A 13 1.36 -1.85 -19.83
C ALA A 13 0.24 -2.89 -19.80
N ILE A 14 -0.82 -2.70 -19.00
CA ILE A 14 -1.92 -3.65 -18.81
C ILE A 14 -3.20 -3.07 -19.43
N GLY A 15 -3.80 -3.82 -20.36
CA GLY A 15 -5.12 -3.51 -20.90
C GLY A 15 -6.22 -3.97 -19.94
N LYS A 16 -6.22 -5.26 -19.61
CA LYS A 16 -7.12 -5.86 -18.63
C LYS A 16 -6.50 -7.16 -18.10
N ILE A 17 -6.54 -7.36 -16.79
CA ILE A 17 -6.11 -8.60 -16.13
C ILE A 17 -6.85 -8.78 -14.81
N SER A 18 -7.14 -10.03 -14.47
CA SER A 18 -7.63 -10.44 -13.15
C SER A 18 -6.69 -11.51 -12.61
N LEU A 19 -6.24 -11.32 -11.37
CA LEU A 19 -5.32 -12.22 -10.68
C LEU A 19 -6.01 -12.72 -9.41
N ASP A 20 -6.10 -14.03 -9.29
CA ASP A 20 -6.44 -14.71 -8.04
C ASP A 20 -5.15 -15.08 -7.31
N LEU A 21 -5.01 -14.59 -6.09
CA LEU A 21 -3.84 -14.79 -5.24
C LEU A 21 -4.14 -15.78 -4.11
N THR A 22 -5.25 -16.51 -4.20
CA THR A 22 -5.66 -17.50 -3.21
C THR A 22 -5.25 -18.93 -3.57
N ASP A 23 -5.13 -19.79 -2.57
CA ASP A 23 -4.96 -21.23 -2.72
C ASP A 23 -6.29 -21.93 -3.06
N TYR A 24 -6.27 -23.26 -3.14
CA TYR A 24 -7.47 -24.06 -3.45
C TYR A 24 -8.57 -23.98 -2.37
N LEU A 25 -8.28 -23.43 -1.19
CA LEU A 25 -9.22 -23.19 -0.10
C LEU A 25 -9.69 -21.72 -0.05
N GLY A 26 -9.31 -20.89 -1.03
CA GLY A 26 -9.64 -19.47 -1.05
C GLY A 26 -8.85 -18.64 -0.03
N ARG A 27 -7.74 -19.17 0.50
CA ARG A 27 -6.88 -18.44 1.45
C ARG A 27 -5.76 -17.72 0.71
N PRO A 28 -5.40 -16.46 1.07
CA PRO A 28 -4.27 -15.77 0.46
C PRO A 28 -3.00 -16.59 0.52
N ARG A 29 -2.32 -16.77 -0.62
CA ARG A 29 -1.04 -17.47 -0.68
C ARG A 29 0.03 -16.67 0.07
N PRO A 30 0.87 -17.32 0.89
CA PRO A 30 1.97 -16.63 1.55
C PRO A 30 3.01 -16.12 0.55
N ILE A 31 3.17 -16.81 -0.58
CA ILE A 31 4.11 -16.45 -1.65
C ILE A 31 3.39 -16.61 -2.99
N THR A 32 3.43 -15.57 -3.81
CA THR A 32 2.97 -15.61 -5.20
C THR A 32 4.11 -15.29 -6.16
N LEU A 33 4.27 -16.12 -7.18
CA LEU A 33 5.29 -15.94 -8.21
C LEU A 33 4.63 -15.45 -9.51
N ILE A 34 5.06 -14.28 -10.00
CA ILE A 34 4.62 -13.71 -11.28
C ILE A 34 5.76 -13.86 -12.28
N VAL A 35 5.58 -14.70 -13.30
CA VAL A 35 6.57 -14.98 -14.35
C VAL A 35 6.02 -14.61 -15.72
N GLY A 36 6.90 -14.17 -16.61
CA GLY A 36 6.57 -13.80 -17.98
C GLY A 36 7.74 -13.14 -18.69
N PRO A 37 7.66 -12.93 -20.01
CA PRO A 37 8.73 -12.30 -20.78
C PRO A 37 8.95 -10.83 -20.39
N ASN A 38 10.04 -10.23 -20.86
CA ASN A 38 10.29 -8.80 -20.65
C ASN A 38 9.15 -7.97 -21.23
N SER A 39 8.83 -6.85 -20.57
CA SER A 39 7.73 -5.95 -20.94
C SER A 39 6.31 -6.55 -20.89
N SER A 40 6.12 -7.72 -20.27
CA SER A 40 4.80 -8.35 -20.11
C SER A 40 3.90 -7.70 -19.07
N GLY A 41 4.32 -6.59 -18.44
CA GLY A 41 3.55 -5.89 -17.41
C GLY A 41 3.74 -6.37 -15.97
N LYS A 42 4.70 -7.27 -15.68
CA LYS A 42 5.00 -7.71 -14.30
C LYS A 42 5.23 -6.55 -13.33
N THR A 43 6.07 -5.60 -13.72
CA THR A 43 6.33 -4.39 -12.95
C THR A 43 5.07 -3.52 -12.82
N SER A 44 4.22 -3.48 -13.84
CA SER A 44 2.95 -2.74 -13.78
C SER A 44 1.96 -3.34 -12.78
N ILE A 45 1.99 -4.66 -12.54
CA ILE A 45 1.20 -5.30 -11.48
C ILE A 45 1.66 -4.80 -10.12
N LEU A 46 2.98 -4.84 -9.85
CA LEU A 46 3.53 -4.38 -8.58
C LEU A 46 3.35 -2.86 -8.39
N ASP A 47 3.45 -2.08 -9.47
CA ASP A 47 3.17 -0.64 -9.46
C ASP A 47 1.72 -0.33 -9.09
N ALA A 48 0.76 -1.13 -9.56
CA ALA A 48 -0.65 -0.97 -9.23
C ALA A 48 -0.88 -1.15 -7.72
N ILE A 49 -0.27 -2.19 -7.13
CA ILE A 49 -0.29 -2.47 -5.68
C ILE A 49 0.34 -1.32 -4.90
N HIS A 50 1.55 -0.94 -5.28
CA HIS A 50 2.28 0.12 -4.59
C HIS A 50 1.53 1.46 -4.66
N LEU A 51 1.04 1.83 -5.84
CA LEU A 51 0.30 3.06 -6.07
C LEU A 51 -0.90 3.18 -5.15
N VAL A 52 -1.78 2.17 -5.14
CA VAL A 52 -3.01 2.24 -4.37
C VAL A 52 -2.70 2.38 -2.89
N VAL A 53 -1.82 1.55 -2.33
CA VAL A 53 -1.48 1.62 -0.90
C VAL A 53 -0.87 2.97 -0.54
N LYS A 54 0.10 3.48 -1.30
CA LYS A 54 0.76 4.76 -1.00
C LYS A 54 -0.16 5.96 -1.14
N VAL A 55 -1.12 5.91 -2.06
CA VAL A 55 -2.15 6.92 -2.22
C VAL A 55 -3.08 6.97 -1.00
N PHE A 56 -3.41 5.81 -0.41
CA PHE A 56 -4.19 5.80 0.84
C PHE A 56 -3.38 6.22 2.06
N GLU A 57 -2.09 5.90 2.12
CA GLU A 57 -1.19 6.33 3.21
C GLU A 57 -1.01 7.85 3.23
N ASN A 58 -0.73 8.46 2.07
CA ASN A 58 -0.61 9.91 1.95
C ASN A 58 -1.31 10.41 0.67
N PRO A 59 -2.61 10.73 0.75
CA PRO A 59 -3.40 11.21 -0.38
C PRO A 59 -2.86 12.46 -1.06
N GLY A 60 -2.22 13.36 -0.30
CA GLY A 60 -1.73 14.64 -0.80
C GLY A 60 -0.38 14.54 -1.50
N ASN A 61 0.52 13.69 -0.98
CA ASN A 61 1.84 13.48 -1.55
C ASN A 61 2.26 12.01 -1.41
N PRO A 62 1.71 11.10 -2.25
CA PRO A 62 2.04 9.69 -2.17
C PRO A 62 3.51 9.46 -2.52
N SER A 63 4.24 8.79 -1.63
CA SER A 63 5.63 8.40 -1.87
C SER A 63 5.67 7.22 -2.85
N LEU A 64 5.76 7.53 -4.15
CA LEU A 64 5.88 6.54 -5.21
C LEU A 64 7.35 6.21 -5.50
N ARG A 65 7.61 5.06 -6.13
CA ARG A 65 8.96 4.75 -6.58
C ARG A 65 9.42 5.74 -7.65
N ASP A 66 10.72 5.97 -7.76
CA ASP A 66 11.35 7.00 -8.60
C ASP A 66 10.90 6.95 -10.07
N ALA A 67 10.55 5.76 -10.60
CA ALA A 67 10.13 5.54 -11.98
C ALA A 67 8.59 5.52 -12.19
N LEU A 68 7.82 5.90 -11.17
CA LEU A 68 6.37 5.96 -11.21
C LEU A 68 5.92 7.37 -10.82
N GLN A 69 5.51 8.16 -11.80
CA GLN A 69 4.95 9.49 -11.56
C GLN A 69 3.45 9.47 -11.68
N TYR A 70 2.81 10.33 -10.89
CA TYR A 70 1.37 10.45 -10.84
C TYR A 70 0.85 11.35 -11.98
N ASN A 71 0.82 10.82 -13.22
CA ASN A 71 0.32 11.52 -14.40
C ASN A 71 -0.47 10.59 -15.35
N VAL A 72 -1.33 11.19 -16.19
CA VAL A 72 -2.19 10.44 -17.12
C VAL A 72 -1.37 9.66 -18.15
N GLN A 73 -0.30 10.25 -18.68
CA GLN A 73 0.51 9.67 -19.74
C GLN A 73 1.27 8.40 -19.31
N GLN A 74 1.65 8.31 -18.03
CA GLN A 74 2.35 7.16 -17.48
C GLN A 74 1.39 6.12 -16.90
N LEU A 75 0.32 6.56 -16.23
CA LEU A 75 -0.58 5.65 -15.51
C LEU A 75 -1.66 5.05 -16.40
N VAL A 76 -2.20 5.80 -17.37
CA VAL A 76 -3.35 5.35 -18.17
C VAL A 76 -2.87 4.75 -19.49
N ARG A 77 -3.31 3.52 -19.78
CA ARG A 77 -3.10 2.88 -21.07
C ARG A 77 -4.14 3.39 -22.08
N GLY A 78 -3.66 4.01 -23.15
CA GLY A 78 -4.51 4.52 -24.23
C GLY A 78 -5.09 5.90 -23.95
N ARG A 79 -5.60 6.55 -24.98
CA ARG A 79 -6.19 7.89 -24.89
C ARG A 79 -7.67 7.80 -24.49
N GLY A 80 -8.11 8.66 -23.57
CA GLY A 80 -9.51 8.74 -23.15
C GLY A 80 -9.98 7.61 -22.22
N ASN A 81 -9.08 6.71 -21.81
CA ASN A 81 -9.41 5.60 -20.91
C ASN A 81 -9.35 6.04 -19.44
N ILE A 82 -9.99 5.24 -18.58
CA ILE A 82 -9.88 5.31 -17.13
C ILE A 82 -9.07 4.10 -16.69
N ALA A 83 -7.95 4.33 -16.01
CA ALA A 83 -7.25 3.31 -15.27
C ALA A 83 -8.10 2.92 -14.05
N LYS A 84 -8.36 1.62 -13.90
CA LYS A 84 -9.13 1.06 -12.80
C LYS A 84 -8.32 -0.04 -12.14
N ILE A 85 -8.22 0.02 -10.82
CA ILE A 85 -7.59 -1.03 -10.02
C ILE A 85 -8.56 -1.42 -8.90
N ILE A 86 -8.81 -2.71 -8.76
CA ILE A 86 -9.65 -3.26 -7.69
C ILE A 86 -8.80 -4.18 -6.84
N PHE A 87 -8.77 -3.91 -5.54
CA PHE A 87 -8.11 -4.70 -4.51
C PHE A 87 -9.15 -5.46 -3.74
N ASN A 88 -8.93 -6.76 -3.53
CA ASN A 88 -9.63 -7.48 -2.48
C ASN A 88 -8.62 -7.92 -1.43
N TYR A 89 -8.78 -7.47 -0.18
CA TYR A 89 -7.80 -7.74 0.88
C TYR A 89 -8.46 -7.99 2.23
N SER A 90 -7.75 -8.67 3.12
CA SER A 90 -8.12 -8.80 4.54
C SER A 90 -6.94 -8.46 5.45
N ILE A 91 -7.22 -8.29 6.74
CA ILE A 91 -6.22 -8.08 7.79
C ILE A 91 -6.37 -9.11 8.91
N GLU A 92 -5.32 -9.28 9.69
CA GLU A 92 -5.34 -10.12 10.89
C GLU A 92 -5.82 -9.35 12.12
N LYS A 93 -6.19 -10.09 13.17
CA LYS A 93 -6.67 -9.52 14.43
C LYS A 93 -5.62 -8.66 15.13
N ASP A 94 -4.37 -9.09 15.09
CA ASP A 94 -3.26 -8.36 15.71
C ASP A 94 -3.00 -7.02 14.99
N GLU A 95 -3.11 -7.02 13.64
CA GLU A 95 -3.04 -5.80 12.83
C GLU A 95 -4.19 -4.85 13.16
N ALA A 96 -5.41 -5.36 13.27
CA ALA A 96 -6.59 -4.57 13.65
C ALA A 96 -6.42 -3.93 15.04
N GLY A 97 -5.85 -4.67 16.00
CA GLY A 97 -5.54 -4.15 17.33
C GLY A 97 -4.53 -3.00 17.28
N ALA A 98 -3.45 -3.15 16.51
CA ALA A 98 -2.45 -2.09 16.35
C ALA A 98 -3.01 -0.84 15.64
N ILE A 99 -3.91 -1.03 14.68
CA ILE A 99 -4.63 0.08 14.04
C ILE A 99 -5.50 0.81 15.07
N ASN A 100 -6.23 0.08 15.92
CA ASN A 100 -7.00 0.69 17.01
C ASN A 100 -6.13 1.50 17.96
N ASP A 101 -4.95 1.00 18.33
CA ASP A 101 -4.00 1.72 19.19
C ASP A 101 -3.64 3.09 18.59
N VAL A 102 -3.25 3.12 17.30
CA VAL A 102 -2.88 4.36 16.59
C VAL A 102 -4.05 5.33 16.49
N TYR A 103 -5.23 4.84 16.12
CA TYR A 103 -6.40 5.69 15.94
C TYR A 103 -6.87 6.26 17.27
N SER A 104 -6.76 5.50 18.36
CA SER A 104 -7.07 5.96 19.72
C SER A 104 -6.10 7.04 20.17
N SER A 105 -4.79 6.88 19.91
CA SER A 105 -3.79 7.92 20.19
C SER A 105 -4.08 9.24 19.46
N LEU A 106 -4.63 9.17 18.25
CA LEU A 106 -4.98 10.34 17.44
C LEU A 106 -6.41 10.86 17.67
N ASN A 107 -7.18 10.29 18.61
CA ASN A 107 -8.59 10.60 18.84
C ASN A 107 -9.45 10.52 17.57
N LEU A 108 -9.17 9.56 16.69
CA LEU A 108 -9.92 9.35 15.44
C LEU A 108 -11.10 8.39 15.70
N PRO A 109 -12.28 8.63 15.10
CA PRO A 109 -13.52 7.91 15.44
C PRO A 109 -13.59 6.46 14.92
N GLN A 110 -12.55 5.99 14.24
CA GLN A 110 -12.58 4.73 13.51
C GLN A 110 -11.87 3.64 14.31
N HIS A 111 -12.64 2.66 14.79
CA HIS A 111 -12.13 1.52 15.55
C HIS A 111 -12.78 0.22 15.09
N PHE A 112 -12.00 -0.86 15.13
CA PHE A 112 -12.48 -2.22 15.06
C PHE A 112 -13.08 -2.66 16.39
N ASP A 113 -14.25 -3.25 16.34
CA ASP A 113 -14.80 -3.98 17.47
C ASP A 113 -14.25 -5.41 17.46
N LEU A 114 -13.14 -5.63 18.16
CA LEU A 114 -12.44 -6.94 18.19
C LEU A 114 -13.26 -8.07 18.82
N SER A 115 -14.41 -7.76 19.43
CA SER A 115 -15.37 -8.75 19.93
C SER A 115 -16.22 -9.35 18.81
N LYS A 116 -16.38 -8.63 17.70
CA LYS A 116 -17.14 -9.06 16.52
C LYS A 116 -16.19 -9.60 15.47
N ALA A 117 -16.24 -10.91 15.24
CA ALA A 117 -15.35 -11.59 14.29
C ALA A 117 -15.59 -11.22 12.81
N ASP A 118 -16.76 -10.66 12.49
CA ASP A 118 -17.24 -10.52 11.10
C ASP A 118 -17.04 -9.13 10.47
N GLN A 119 -16.42 -8.17 11.16
CA GLN A 119 -16.30 -6.81 10.66
C GLN A 119 -15.24 -6.69 9.54
N PRO A 120 -15.59 -6.41 8.27
CA PRO A 120 -14.58 -6.28 7.22
C PRO A 120 -13.65 -5.08 7.47
N PRO A 121 -12.34 -5.16 7.19
CA PRO A 121 -11.59 -6.28 6.60
C PRO A 121 -11.02 -7.33 7.57
N LEU A 122 -11.49 -7.39 8.83
CA LEU A 122 -11.03 -8.38 9.80
C LEU A 122 -11.57 -9.77 9.42
N ASN A 123 -10.69 -10.69 9.04
CA ASN A 123 -10.98 -12.04 8.52
C ASN A 123 -11.79 -12.09 7.22
N ASN A 124 -12.79 -11.24 7.07
CA ASN A 124 -13.62 -11.08 5.88
C ASN A 124 -12.98 -10.09 4.92
N PRO A 125 -12.80 -10.42 3.64
CA PRO A 125 -12.09 -9.57 2.70
C PRO A 125 -12.97 -8.40 2.22
N VAL A 126 -12.34 -7.23 2.06
CA VAL A 126 -12.96 -5.99 1.56
C VAL A 126 -12.48 -5.66 0.17
N GLU A 127 -13.41 -5.22 -0.67
CA GLU A 127 -13.09 -4.66 -1.97
C GLU A 127 -12.82 -3.16 -1.88
N VAL A 128 -11.77 -2.70 -2.56
CA VAL A 128 -11.47 -1.28 -2.77
C VAL A 128 -11.26 -1.05 -4.25
N VAL A 129 -12.04 -0.12 -4.80
CA VAL A 129 -11.93 0.30 -6.19
C VAL A 129 -11.21 1.64 -6.21
N TRP A 130 -10.19 1.75 -7.06
CA TRP A 130 -9.46 2.98 -7.33
C TRP A 130 -9.53 3.29 -8.82
N THR A 131 -9.79 4.55 -9.17
CA THR A 131 -9.90 5.00 -10.57
C THR A 131 -9.15 6.31 -10.83
N PHE A 132 -8.57 6.41 -12.03
CA PHE A 132 -7.82 7.58 -12.48
C PHE A 132 -7.88 7.74 -14.01
N PRO A 133 -8.04 8.98 -14.53
CA PRO A 133 -8.20 10.24 -13.82
C PRO A 133 -9.61 10.42 -13.24
N ASN A 134 -9.72 11.30 -12.26
CA ASN A 134 -11.02 11.76 -11.74
C ASN A 134 -11.62 12.79 -12.71
N PHE A 135 -12.78 12.47 -13.28
CA PHE A 135 -13.53 13.38 -14.17
C PHE A 135 -14.64 14.15 -13.44
N ASN A 136 -14.81 13.97 -12.13
CA ASN A 136 -15.81 14.72 -11.38
C ASN A 136 -15.37 16.17 -11.22
N PRO A 137 -16.07 17.15 -11.83
CA PRO A 137 -15.68 18.56 -11.78
C PRO A 137 -15.76 19.15 -10.37
N ASN A 138 -16.50 18.51 -9.45
CA ASN A 138 -16.69 18.98 -8.08
C ASN A 138 -15.63 18.44 -7.11
N SER A 139 -14.68 17.63 -7.57
CA SER A 139 -13.68 17.00 -6.72
C SER A 139 -12.29 17.54 -7.01
N ASN A 140 -11.63 18.08 -5.98
CA ASN A 140 -10.23 18.51 -6.04
C ASN A 140 -9.24 17.33 -6.08
N SER A 141 -9.72 16.09 -5.93
CA SER A 141 -8.86 14.90 -5.97
C SER A 141 -8.55 14.51 -7.41
N ARG A 142 -7.29 14.15 -7.68
CA ARG A 142 -6.87 13.66 -9.00
C ARG A 142 -7.41 12.26 -9.34
N TYR A 143 -7.86 11.51 -8.34
CA TYR A 143 -8.42 10.15 -8.45
C TYR A 143 -9.69 10.00 -7.64
N GLN A 144 -10.42 8.93 -7.91
CA GLN A 144 -11.53 8.50 -7.07
C GLN A 144 -11.21 7.14 -6.45
N TYR A 145 -11.81 6.89 -5.30
CA TYR A 145 -11.83 5.57 -4.71
C TYR A 145 -13.15 5.33 -4.01
N GLU A 146 -13.54 4.08 -3.93
CA GLU A 146 -14.75 3.64 -3.24
C GLU A 146 -14.50 2.32 -2.52
N TYR A 147 -15.22 2.16 -1.41
CA TYR A 147 -15.37 0.91 -0.69
C TYR A 147 -16.82 0.48 -0.94
N PRO A 148 -17.06 -0.49 -1.84
CA PRO A 148 -18.43 -0.92 -2.17
C PRO A 148 -19.21 -1.43 -0.94
N GLN A 149 -18.48 -1.92 0.07
CA GLN A 149 -19.04 -2.41 1.33
C GLN A 149 -19.12 -1.27 2.36
N PRO A 150 -20.32 -0.79 2.74
CA PRO A 150 -20.47 0.40 3.60
C PRO A 150 -20.09 0.15 5.06
N ASN A 151 -20.12 -1.11 5.51
CA ASN A 151 -19.74 -1.53 6.86
C ASN A 151 -18.22 -1.76 7.03
N ALA A 152 -17.44 -1.61 5.96
CA ALA A 152 -16.01 -1.90 6.00
C ALA A 152 -15.21 -0.77 6.64
N VAL A 153 -14.27 -1.16 7.49
CA VAL A 153 -13.31 -0.26 8.12
C VAL A 153 -12.18 0.05 7.12
N ARG A 154 -11.97 1.33 6.82
CA ARG A 154 -10.90 1.82 5.94
C ARG A 154 -9.53 1.72 6.60
N VAL A 155 -8.71 0.74 6.20
CA VAL A 155 -7.39 0.50 6.84
C VAL A 155 -6.18 0.83 5.98
N LEU A 156 -6.33 1.01 4.67
CA LEU A 156 -5.17 1.26 3.78
C LEU A 156 -4.41 2.54 4.13
N GLY A 157 -5.04 3.49 4.83
CA GLY A 157 -4.40 4.73 5.32
C GLY A 157 -3.78 4.63 6.72
N ALA A 158 -3.88 3.48 7.40
CA ALA A 158 -3.49 3.35 8.80
C ALA A 158 -1.98 3.60 9.02
N ARG A 159 -1.11 3.18 8.08
CA ARG A 159 0.33 3.50 8.17
C ARG A 159 0.63 4.99 8.04
N GLY A 160 -0.14 5.73 7.22
CA GLY A 160 -0.04 7.18 7.15
C GLY A 160 -0.37 7.85 8.48
N ARG A 161 -1.43 7.35 9.15
CA ARG A 161 -1.80 7.77 10.50
C ARG A 161 -0.75 7.38 11.54
N ALA A 162 -0.17 6.19 11.44
CA ALA A 162 0.92 5.76 12.31
C ALA A 162 2.14 6.68 12.17
N SER A 163 2.50 7.08 10.96
CA SER A 163 3.57 8.07 10.73
C SER A 163 3.23 9.42 11.37
N GLN A 164 1.99 9.88 11.26
CA GLN A 164 1.56 11.09 11.96
C GLN A 164 1.71 10.95 13.49
N ALA A 165 1.24 9.82 14.06
CA ALA A 165 1.32 9.56 15.50
C ALA A 165 2.76 9.50 16.03
N VAL A 166 3.65 8.84 15.29
CA VAL A 166 5.08 8.77 15.60
C VAL A 166 5.72 10.16 15.54
N ASN A 167 5.44 10.95 14.50
CA ASN A 167 5.96 12.31 14.37
C ASN A 167 5.48 13.24 15.49
N THR A 168 4.31 12.96 16.08
CA THR A 168 3.77 13.66 17.25
C THR A 168 4.21 13.05 18.59
N ASN A 169 5.12 12.07 18.59
CA ASN A 169 5.59 11.34 19.78
C ASN A 169 4.49 10.63 20.58
N LEU A 170 3.38 10.24 19.94
CA LEU A 170 2.28 9.53 20.57
C LEU A 170 2.44 8.01 20.52
N GLN A 171 3.30 7.51 19.63
CA GLN A 171 3.56 6.09 19.40
C GLN A 171 5.04 5.89 19.05
N TYR A 172 5.55 4.69 19.34
CA TYR A 172 6.92 4.29 18.98
C TYR A 172 6.99 3.67 17.58
N GLN A 173 8.17 3.67 16.98
CA GLN A 173 8.40 3.15 15.63
C GLN A 173 8.01 1.67 15.47
N GLU A 174 8.02 0.90 16.56
CA GLU A 174 7.62 -0.52 16.61
C GLU A 174 6.19 -0.75 16.11
N ILE A 175 5.33 0.27 16.15
CA ILE A 175 3.93 0.19 15.68
C ILE A 175 3.84 -0.18 14.19
N PHE A 176 4.85 0.20 13.39
CA PHE A 176 4.90 -0.12 11.97
C PHE A 176 5.07 -1.61 11.68
N ASN A 177 5.65 -2.37 12.62
CA ASN A 177 5.77 -3.82 12.52
C ASN A 177 4.42 -4.50 12.78
N ARG A 178 3.57 -3.88 13.62
CA ARG A 178 2.27 -4.44 14.01
C ARG A 178 1.14 -4.13 13.03
N ILE A 179 1.14 -2.96 12.37
CA ILE A 179 0.09 -2.56 11.42
C ILE A 179 0.21 -3.30 10.07
N GLY A 180 1.37 -3.90 9.79
CA GLY A 180 1.70 -4.44 8.47
C GLY A 180 1.91 -3.33 7.43
N GLY A 181 2.23 -3.70 6.20
CA GLY A 181 2.46 -2.74 5.10
C GLY A 181 2.77 -3.41 3.77
N VAL A 182 2.92 -2.60 2.72
CA VAL A 182 3.46 -3.04 1.43
C VAL A 182 4.86 -2.48 1.27
N CYS A 183 5.83 -3.39 1.18
CA CYS A 183 7.20 -3.08 0.80
C CYS A 183 7.39 -3.40 -0.69
N TYR A 184 8.01 -2.48 -1.44
CA TYR A 184 8.36 -2.67 -2.84
C TYR A 184 9.87 -2.73 -2.98
N LEU A 185 10.40 -3.90 -3.32
CA LEU A 185 11.82 -4.10 -3.60
C LEU A 185 12.08 -4.08 -5.11
N ASP A 186 12.57 -2.95 -5.62
CA ASP A 186 13.01 -2.86 -7.02
C ASP A 186 14.39 -3.50 -7.18
N GLN A 187 14.62 -4.23 -8.28
CA GLN A 187 15.96 -4.70 -8.68
C GLN A 187 16.96 -3.54 -8.84
N ARG A 188 16.49 -2.32 -9.14
CA ARG A 188 17.35 -1.13 -9.17
C ARG A 188 17.72 -0.60 -7.79
N ARG A 189 16.93 -0.90 -6.75
CA ARG A 189 17.19 -0.48 -5.35
C ARG A 189 18.12 -1.45 -4.61
N SER A 190 18.13 -2.74 -4.93
CA SER A 190 19.04 -3.72 -4.30
C SER A 190 20.53 -3.36 -4.50
N VAL A 191 20.88 -2.79 -5.66
CA VAL A 191 22.25 -2.32 -5.95
C VAL A 191 22.63 -1.08 -5.12
N ARG A 192 21.66 -0.24 -4.73
CA ARG A 192 21.90 0.91 -3.84
C ARG A 192 21.88 0.51 -2.36
N LEU A 193 21.03 -0.44 -1.96
CA LEU A 193 21.01 -0.98 -0.59
C LEU A 193 22.38 -1.51 -0.16
N SER A 194 23.10 -2.21 -1.05
CA SER A 194 24.48 -2.64 -0.76
C SER A 194 25.47 -1.49 -0.57
N ASN A 195 25.21 -0.33 -1.17
CA ASN A 195 26.03 0.87 -1.01
C ASN A 195 25.65 1.65 0.24
N THR A 196 24.36 1.76 0.57
CA THR A 196 23.89 2.44 1.78
C THR A 196 24.30 1.68 3.04
N VAL A 197 24.23 0.33 3.05
CA VAL A 197 24.73 -0.51 4.15
C VAL A 197 26.25 -0.44 4.31
N ARG A 198 26.99 -0.17 3.23
CA ARG A 198 28.44 0.08 3.29
C ARG A 198 28.78 1.50 3.76
N LEU A 199 27.92 2.48 3.47
CA LEU A 199 28.10 3.88 3.88
C LEU A 199 27.69 4.11 5.33
N SER A 200 26.65 3.44 5.84
CA SER A 200 26.23 3.53 7.25
C SER A 200 27.24 2.91 8.23
N LYS A 201 28.16 2.06 7.75
CA LYS A 201 29.31 1.60 8.55
C LYS A 201 30.43 2.63 8.68
N ASN A 202 30.41 3.71 7.90
CA ASN A 202 31.54 4.64 7.77
C ASN A 202 31.22 6.11 8.08
N ILE A 203 30.00 6.47 8.47
CA ILE A 203 29.62 7.87 8.67
C ILE A 203 29.09 8.09 10.09
N ASN A 204 29.99 8.55 10.97
CA ASN A 204 29.62 9.31 12.16
C ASN A 204 29.10 10.69 11.71
N SER A 205 27.79 10.87 11.54
CA SER A 205 27.18 12.20 11.51
C SER A 205 25.70 12.12 11.84
N GLU A 206 25.33 12.64 13.00
CA GLU A 206 24.04 12.50 13.69
C GLU A 206 22.88 13.38 13.16
N GLU A 207 22.97 14.04 12.00
CA GLU A 207 22.00 15.11 11.69
C GLU A 207 21.17 14.96 10.40
N ASN A 208 21.32 13.87 9.63
CA ASN A 208 20.54 13.68 8.39
C ASN A 208 19.88 12.30 8.23
N GLU A 209 19.90 11.46 9.26
CA GLU A 209 19.38 10.09 9.19
C GLU A 209 17.85 9.99 9.26
N GLU A 210 17.16 10.93 9.91
CA GLU A 210 15.72 10.81 10.17
C GLU A 210 14.86 10.77 8.89
N ASN A 211 15.25 11.45 7.82
CA ASN A 211 14.46 11.47 6.58
C ASN A 211 14.66 10.25 5.67
N ILE A 212 15.72 9.46 5.87
CA ILE A 212 16.03 8.30 5.01
C ILE A 212 15.48 6.99 5.61
N ILE A 213 15.29 6.96 6.93
CA ILE A 213 14.94 5.76 7.71
C ILE A 213 13.48 5.28 7.49
N HIS A 214 12.60 6.08 6.87
CA HIS A 214 11.16 5.76 6.80
C HIS A 214 10.69 4.99 5.55
N SER A 215 11.59 4.50 4.69
CA SER A 215 11.21 3.97 3.38
C SER A 215 11.22 2.45 3.18
N ASP A 216 11.15 1.66 4.27
CA ASP A 216 11.07 0.19 4.32
C ASP A 216 12.29 -0.44 5.04
N ILE A 217 12.36 -0.32 6.37
CA ILE A 217 13.39 -1.04 7.15
C ILE A 217 12.97 -2.51 7.27
N LEU A 218 13.61 -3.35 6.46
CA LEU A 218 13.60 -4.80 6.65
C LEU A 218 14.63 -5.15 7.74
N TYR A 219 14.19 -5.22 8.99
CA TYR A 219 15.06 -5.55 10.15
C TYR A 219 15.73 -6.94 10.06
N TRP A 220 15.25 -7.85 9.21
CA TRP A 220 15.76 -9.22 9.05
C TRP A 220 16.93 -9.37 8.06
N LEU A 221 17.51 -8.25 7.61
CA LEU A 221 18.75 -8.22 6.80
C LEU A 221 20.01 -7.90 7.61
N ASN A 222 19.90 -7.85 8.94
CA ASN A 222 21.03 -7.70 9.86
C ASN A 222 21.49 -9.05 10.41
#